data_AF-A0A6A4S5G3-F1
#
_entry.id   AF-A0A6A4S5G3-F1
#
_cell.length_a   1.000
_cell.length_b   1.000
_cell.length_c   1.000
_cell.angle_alpha   90.00
_cell.angle_beta   90.00
_cell.angle_gamma   90.00
#
_symmetry.space_group_name_H-M   'P 1'
#
loop_
_entity.id
_entity.type
_entity.pdbx_description
1 polymer ?
#
loop_
_entity_poly.entity_id
_entity_poly.type
_entity_poly.pdbx_seq_one_letter_code
_entity_poly.pdbx_strand_id
1 'polypeptide(L)'
;MCSCQLFEPGNHITSSQTIQKDGVLSRSCEVESRLQYRSKHTRDHSVETETHHVSAGHLLLLTCHLLVAAHGANVTWSRAGRLELPGGAEVRDRLLWFLPVQASHNGTYTCEIRDETRSLKLNFGVSVSTGQCPDPPENISVPQGVRGGLPCKQKEIFRLNKTRSIRWMKDCRPVEPISVDESGYLRLPVASEEDGGKYTCLVDISLDGRKYTAARSIQLTIKRDLTDAVLAKPEVMFPRRQVVVVEVGKAAELKCLAYIGFGEDPDIVMYWTVDGKFVEEYEGLVESWKYTHNRGRVYGLSTLSISKVLPLFLNVSIHCNIMNRVGRNAGLVLLQEADHSKFYTSVAFCLTAVFATLALAATSLFFKVEVLLTYRKLLRHFYKQAPDGKIYDGYVSVLCPDTLSSAETVNFALRILPGELEKKHGYSLYIRGRDDCPGDAFHEVIAATVRQCRRLIIILSADPKSLAEGTTEEASTQCDDRSQLCYEQKIGLYDALTQNEPRVILLEIGGPVDYSRLPESLRYYKRKQGALKWKPASLGTHNFAKSHSDRRFWKNLRLDDCISSLGLNIQATKNIALFSGSFRQTHSLQYRNETV
;
A
#
# COMPACT_ATOMS: atom_id res chain seq x y z
N MET A 1 36.45 -3.06 -34.75
CA MET A 1 37.16 -2.72 -36.00
C MET A 1 37.62 -1.28 -35.89
N CYS A 2 38.91 -1.04 -35.84
CA CYS A 2 39.47 0.32 -35.93
C CYS A 2 39.88 0.58 -37.37
N SER A 3 39.65 1.80 -37.86
CA SER A 3 40.32 2.30 -39.06
C SER A 3 40.67 3.76 -38.80
N CYS A 4 41.98 4.05 -38.80
CA CYS A 4 42.49 5.42 -38.74
C CYS A 4 42.88 5.83 -40.16
N GLN A 5 42.59 7.07 -40.56
CA GLN A 5 43.23 7.70 -41.71
C GLN A 5 43.98 8.95 -41.24
N LEU A 6 45.16 9.13 -41.82
CA LEU A 6 46.05 10.25 -41.53
C LEU A 6 45.58 11.54 -42.21
N PHE A 7 46.00 12.67 -41.66
CA PHE A 7 46.19 13.91 -42.42
C PHE A 7 47.50 14.59 -41.97
N GLU A 8 48.31 15.02 -42.94
CA GLU A 8 49.51 15.83 -42.73
C GLU A 8 49.17 17.33 -42.64
N PRO A 9 50.03 18.16 -42.02
CA PRO A 9 49.76 19.59 -41.81
C PRO A 9 50.32 20.49 -42.92
N GLY A 10 49.65 21.64 -43.18
CA GLY A 10 50.15 22.62 -44.16
C GLY A 10 49.49 24.01 -44.09
N ASN A 11 50.22 24.96 -43.46
CA ASN A 11 50.31 26.39 -43.79
C ASN A 11 49.08 27.34 -43.78
N HIS A 12 49.08 28.20 -42.74
CA HIS A 12 49.24 29.67 -42.81
C HIS A 12 48.09 30.64 -43.23
N ILE A 13 48.05 31.75 -42.48
CA ILE A 13 47.59 33.13 -42.80
C ILE A 13 46.18 33.58 -42.32
N THR A 14 46.23 34.46 -41.29
CA THR A 14 45.34 35.58 -40.87
C THR A 14 44.04 35.84 -41.65
N SER A 15 42.90 36.18 -41.02
CA SER A 15 42.73 37.37 -40.18
C SER A 15 41.33 37.47 -39.51
N SER A 16 41.21 38.40 -38.58
CA SER A 16 40.03 38.84 -37.82
C SER A 16 38.74 39.14 -38.60
N GLN A 17 37.58 38.70 -38.08
CA GLN A 17 36.44 39.59 -37.82
C GLN A 17 35.43 38.99 -36.81
N THR A 18 34.81 39.85 -36.01
CA THR A 18 33.90 39.49 -34.91
C THR A 18 32.45 39.67 -35.32
N ILE A 19 31.61 38.64 -35.21
CA ILE A 19 30.15 38.77 -35.17
C ILE A 19 29.62 37.92 -34.01
N GLN A 20 28.74 38.51 -33.21
CA GLN A 20 28.28 37.99 -31.93
C GLN A 20 26.77 37.71 -31.98
N LYS A 21 26.36 36.49 -31.62
CA LYS A 21 25.17 36.21 -30.78
C LYS A 21 25.00 34.74 -30.41
N ASP A 22 24.53 34.54 -29.18
CA ASP A 22 23.76 33.42 -28.61
C ASP A 22 24.36 31.99 -28.70
N GLY A 23 24.54 31.21 -27.61
CA GLY A 23 24.22 31.51 -26.21
C GLY A 23 23.99 30.26 -25.34
N VAL A 24 24.99 29.37 -25.16
CA VAL A 24 24.95 28.29 -24.14
C VAL A 24 26.32 28.16 -23.46
N LEU A 25 26.38 28.41 -22.16
CA LEU A 25 27.63 28.45 -21.39
C LEU A 25 27.89 27.11 -20.67
N SER A 26 28.81 26.29 -21.20
CA SER A 26 29.35 25.15 -20.46
C SER A 26 30.42 25.63 -19.48
N ARG A 27 30.21 25.42 -18.18
CA ARG A 27 31.18 25.80 -17.13
C ARG A 27 32.38 24.85 -17.12
N SER A 28 33.53 25.30 -17.61
CA SER A 28 34.83 24.72 -17.28
C SER A 28 35.25 25.16 -15.87
N CYS A 29 35.70 24.22 -15.04
CA CYS A 29 36.35 24.56 -13.76
C CYS A 29 37.74 25.15 -14.03
N GLU A 30 37.88 26.44 -13.79
CA GLU A 30 39.14 27.17 -13.82
C GLU A 30 39.83 27.02 -12.45
N VAL A 31 40.90 26.23 -12.39
CA VAL A 31 41.73 26.10 -11.19
C VAL A 31 42.92 27.05 -11.34
N GLU A 32 42.84 28.22 -10.68
CA GLU A 32 43.98 29.11 -10.54
C GLU A 32 45.15 28.39 -9.86
N SER A 33 46.26 28.22 -10.58
CA SER A 33 47.55 27.89 -9.99
C SER A 33 48.54 29.01 -10.27
N ARG A 34 48.73 29.90 -9.28
CA ARG A 34 49.83 30.87 -9.28
C ARG A 34 51.17 30.15 -9.31
N LEU A 35 51.80 30.06 -10.48
CA LEU A 35 53.22 29.75 -10.58
C LEU A 35 54.04 31.04 -10.54
N GLN A 36 54.48 31.41 -9.33
CA GLN A 36 55.53 32.42 -9.18
C GLN A 36 56.82 31.93 -9.83
N TYR A 37 57.46 32.84 -10.58
CA TYR A 37 58.75 32.64 -11.22
C TYR A 37 59.87 32.43 -10.18
N ARG A 38 60.28 31.18 -9.92
CA ARG A 38 61.49 30.91 -9.12
C ARG A 38 62.18 29.58 -9.43
N SER A 39 63.45 29.71 -9.83
CA SER A 39 64.51 28.68 -9.90
C SER A 39 64.37 27.55 -10.93
N LYS A 40 65.39 27.43 -11.81
CA LYS A 40 65.72 26.19 -12.50
C LYS A 40 66.17 25.15 -11.47
N HIS A 41 65.29 24.22 -11.10
CA HIS A 41 65.69 22.98 -10.44
C HIS A 41 65.39 21.81 -11.37
N THR A 42 66.44 21.25 -11.97
CA THR A 42 66.34 19.94 -12.65
C THR A 42 65.99 18.89 -11.60
N ARG A 43 64.75 18.39 -11.65
CA ARG A 43 64.34 17.24 -10.83
C ARG A 43 64.88 15.97 -11.47
N ASP A 44 65.96 15.46 -10.90
CA ASP A 44 66.52 14.16 -11.26
C ASP A 44 65.59 13.08 -10.68
N HIS A 45 64.66 12.60 -11.51
CA HIS A 45 63.69 11.59 -11.10
C HIS A 45 64.34 10.21 -11.19
N SER A 46 64.60 9.59 -10.04
CA SER A 46 65.01 8.19 -9.93
C SER A 46 63.80 7.30 -9.67
N VAL A 47 63.65 6.23 -10.45
CA VAL A 47 62.59 5.23 -10.33
C VAL A 47 63.23 3.86 -10.11
N GLU A 48 62.80 3.15 -9.07
CA GLU A 48 63.24 1.78 -8.81
C GLU A 48 62.39 0.79 -9.62
N THR A 49 63.04 -0.26 -10.14
CA THR A 49 62.43 -1.32 -10.94
C THR A 49 62.68 -2.68 -10.30
N GLU A 50 61.88 -3.69 -10.68
CA GLU A 50 61.94 -5.04 -10.11
C GLU A 50 63.35 -5.67 -10.17
N THR A 51 63.69 -6.47 -9.15
CA THR A 51 64.94 -7.23 -9.12
C THR A 51 64.89 -8.40 -10.09
N HIS A 52 65.86 -8.47 -10.99
CA HIS A 52 66.07 -9.60 -11.90
C HIS A 52 66.87 -10.70 -11.20
N HIS A 53 66.26 -11.85 -10.99
CA HIS A 53 66.91 -13.05 -10.46
C HIS A 53 67.46 -13.90 -11.62
N VAL A 54 68.76 -14.20 -11.58
CA VAL A 54 69.48 -14.96 -12.60
C VAL A 54 70.51 -15.91 -11.96
N SER A 55 70.95 -16.93 -12.67
CA SER A 55 72.05 -17.82 -12.24
C SER A 55 73.34 -17.51 -12.98
N ALA A 56 74.48 -17.71 -12.32
CA ALA A 56 75.78 -17.64 -12.98
C ALA A 56 75.83 -18.56 -14.22
N GLY A 57 76.58 -18.15 -15.24
CA GLY A 57 76.68 -18.86 -16.53
C GLY A 57 75.54 -18.60 -17.51
N HIS A 58 74.45 -17.94 -17.10
CA HIS A 58 73.32 -17.64 -17.99
C HIS A 58 73.43 -16.25 -18.63
N LEU A 59 72.67 -16.05 -19.72
CA LEU A 59 72.45 -14.74 -20.36
C LEU A 59 71.40 -13.94 -19.58
N LEU A 60 71.74 -12.69 -19.24
CA LEU A 60 70.79 -11.66 -18.79
C LEU A 60 70.83 -10.47 -19.75
N LEU A 61 69.66 -9.87 -19.98
CA LEU A 61 69.48 -8.67 -20.79
C LEU A 61 68.57 -7.70 -20.05
N LEU A 62 69.04 -6.48 -19.78
CA LEU A 62 68.24 -5.43 -19.17
C LEU A 62 67.89 -4.37 -20.23
N THR A 63 66.58 -4.14 -20.42
CA THR A 63 66.09 -3.08 -21.31
C THR A 63 65.81 -1.80 -20.54
N CYS A 64 66.32 -0.67 -21.02
CA CYS A 64 65.90 0.63 -20.55
C CYS A 64 64.85 1.23 -21.49
N HIS A 65 63.57 1.15 -21.11
CA HIS A 65 62.45 1.72 -21.87
C HIS A 65 61.51 2.49 -20.95
N LEU A 66 61.05 3.66 -21.40
CA LEU A 66 59.79 4.26 -20.96
C LEU A 66 58.85 4.42 -22.14
N LEU A 67 57.55 4.41 -21.84
CA LEU A 67 56.44 4.68 -22.76
C LEU A 67 56.45 6.12 -23.36
N VAL A 68 57.42 6.96 -22.98
CA VAL A 68 57.47 8.41 -23.29
C VAL A 68 58.80 8.82 -23.96
N ALA A 69 59.81 7.95 -24.02
CA ALA A 69 61.12 8.32 -24.55
C ALA A 69 61.12 8.34 -26.09
N ALA A 70 61.28 9.53 -26.67
CA ALA A 70 61.29 9.74 -28.12
C ALA A 70 62.45 9.03 -28.84
N HIS A 71 62.32 8.86 -30.16
CA HIS A 71 63.38 8.36 -31.03
C HIS A 71 64.54 9.37 -31.12
N GLY A 72 65.46 9.33 -30.15
CA GLY A 72 66.66 10.18 -30.13
C GLY A 72 67.39 10.27 -28.78
N ALA A 73 66.76 9.89 -27.66
CA ALA A 73 67.35 10.05 -26.33
C ALA A 73 68.62 9.20 -26.12
N ASN A 74 69.64 9.80 -25.52
CA ASN A 74 70.89 9.12 -25.16
C ASN A 74 70.70 8.26 -23.91
N VAL A 75 71.14 7.00 -23.98
CA VAL A 75 71.01 6.02 -22.90
C VAL A 75 72.39 5.60 -22.41
N THR A 76 72.66 5.85 -21.13
CA THR A 76 73.92 5.48 -20.46
C THR A 76 73.65 4.53 -19.30
N TRP A 77 74.49 3.51 -19.14
CA TRP A 77 74.41 2.55 -18.04
C TRP A 77 75.54 2.76 -17.05
N SER A 78 75.27 2.56 -15.76
CA SER A 78 76.22 2.68 -14.66
C SER A 78 75.94 1.63 -13.59
N ARG A 79 76.93 1.31 -12.75
CA ARG A 79 76.76 0.39 -11.59
C ARG A 79 77.08 1.14 -10.31
N ALA A 80 76.11 1.24 -9.39
CA ALA A 80 76.25 1.97 -8.12
C ALA A 80 76.89 3.37 -8.27
N GLY A 81 76.48 4.12 -9.30
CA GLY A 81 77.01 5.46 -9.60
C GLY A 81 78.36 5.52 -10.32
N ARG A 82 79.02 4.39 -10.60
CA ARG A 82 80.25 4.32 -11.41
C ARG A 82 79.91 4.13 -12.89
N LEU A 83 80.56 4.89 -13.76
CA LEU A 83 80.43 4.78 -15.23
C LEU A 83 81.02 3.49 -15.79
N GLU A 84 82.00 2.90 -15.10
CA GLU A 84 82.61 1.63 -15.50
C GLU A 84 81.72 0.44 -15.13
N LEU A 85 81.36 -0.35 -16.14
CA LEU A 85 80.66 -1.61 -15.99
C LEU A 85 81.63 -2.75 -15.65
N PRO A 86 81.20 -3.78 -14.89
CA PRO A 86 82.05 -4.92 -14.58
C PRO A 86 82.38 -5.74 -15.83
N GLY A 87 83.58 -6.34 -15.87
CA GLY A 87 83.97 -7.23 -16.97
C GLY A 87 82.95 -8.34 -17.23
N GLY A 88 82.61 -8.57 -18.49
CA GLY A 88 81.54 -9.50 -18.91
C GLY A 88 80.14 -8.86 -18.99
N ALA A 89 79.99 -7.58 -18.61
CA ALA A 89 78.83 -6.76 -18.92
C ALA A 89 79.17 -5.76 -20.05
N GLU A 90 78.29 -5.61 -21.03
CA GLU A 90 78.49 -4.72 -22.18
C GLU A 90 77.18 -4.04 -22.62
N VAL A 91 77.27 -2.87 -23.24
CA VAL A 91 76.10 -2.15 -23.77
C VAL A 91 76.05 -2.30 -25.28
N ARG A 92 74.94 -2.85 -25.80
CA ARG A 92 74.65 -2.89 -27.25
C ARG A 92 73.19 -2.49 -27.46
N ASP A 93 72.94 -1.64 -28.45
CA ASP A 93 71.60 -1.14 -28.84
C ASP A 93 70.77 -0.55 -27.68
N ARG A 94 71.45 0.16 -26.75
CA ARG A 94 70.91 0.75 -25.49
C ARG A 94 70.51 -0.26 -24.41
N LEU A 95 70.79 -1.55 -24.63
CA LEU A 95 70.55 -2.65 -23.70
C LEU A 95 71.82 -2.99 -22.94
N LEU A 96 71.71 -3.39 -21.66
CA LEU A 96 72.83 -3.92 -20.89
C LEU A 96 72.80 -5.46 -20.94
N TRP A 97 73.85 -6.04 -21.50
CA TRP A 97 74.04 -7.48 -21.73
C TRP A 97 75.02 -8.05 -20.73
N PHE A 98 74.78 -9.28 -20.28
CA PHE A 98 75.72 -10.07 -19.48
C PHE A 98 75.99 -11.41 -20.20
N LEU A 99 77.22 -11.61 -20.69
CA LEU A 99 77.58 -12.70 -21.63
C LEU A 99 78.80 -13.54 -21.17
N PRO A 100 78.65 -14.44 -20.18
CA PRO A 100 77.49 -14.68 -19.34
C PRO A 100 77.55 -13.93 -18.00
N VAL A 101 76.47 -14.02 -17.22
CA VAL A 101 76.42 -13.54 -15.84
C VAL A 101 77.44 -14.27 -14.95
N GLN A 102 78.12 -13.51 -14.10
CA GLN A 102 79.04 -13.97 -13.06
C GLN A 102 78.52 -13.57 -11.67
N ALA A 103 78.94 -14.27 -10.62
CA ALA A 103 78.57 -13.92 -9.23
C ALA A 103 78.96 -12.47 -8.85
N SER A 104 80.06 -11.98 -9.42
CA SER A 104 80.55 -10.60 -9.29
C SER A 104 79.63 -9.53 -9.89
N HIS A 105 78.64 -9.91 -10.70
CA HIS A 105 77.65 -9.00 -11.30
C HIS A 105 76.46 -8.68 -10.39
N ASN A 106 76.34 -9.30 -9.21
CA ASN A 106 75.26 -9.00 -8.26
C ASN A 106 75.28 -7.53 -7.81
N GLY A 107 74.13 -6.85 -7.81
CA GLY A 107 73.97 -5.48 -7.33
C GLY A 107 73.06 -4.61 -8.20
N THR A 108 73.08 -3.30 -7.96
CA THR A 108 72.19 -2.33 -8.62
C THR A 108 72.85 -1.66 -9.83
N TYR A 109 72.14 -1.69 -10.96
CA TYR A 109 72.52 -1.04 -12.21
C TYR A 109 71.56 0.10 -12.50
N THR A 110 72.09 1.27 -12.79
CA THR A 110 71.30 2.46 -13.10
C THR A 110 71.42 2.76 -14.58
N CYS A 111 70.29 2.69 -15.29
CA CYS A 111 70.16 3.32 -16.59
C CYS A 111 69.82 4.79 -16.39
N GLU A 112 70.57 5.69 -17.02
CA GLU A 112 70.22 7.10 -17.16
C GLU A 112 69.84 7.39 -18.62
N ILE A 113 68.62 7.91 -18.81
CA ILE A 113 68.14 8.43 -20.09
C ILE A 113 68.27 9.96 -20.03
N ARG A 114 68.98 10.55 -21.00
CA ARG A 114 69.10 12.01 -21.14
C ARG A 114 68.44 12.49 -22.43
N ASP A 115 67.60 13.49 -22.24
CA ASP A 115 66.98 14.33 -23.27
C ASP A 115 67.39 15.79 -23.03
N GLU A 116 67.20 16.70 -23.98
CA GLU A 116 67.78 18.06 -23.98
C GLU A 116 67.49 18.89 -22.71
N THR A 117 66.42 18.56 -21.99
CA THR A 117 65.98 19.28 -20.78
C THR A 117 65.76 18.39 -19.56
N ARG A 118 65.94 17.07 -19.64
CA ARG A 118 65.62 16.11 -18.56
C ARG A 118 66.59 14.93 -18.49
N SER A 119 67.07 14.63 -17.28
CA SER A 119 67.64 13.33 -16.91
C SER A 119 66.59 12.49 -16.18
N LEU A 120 66.55 11.19 -16.49
CA LEU A 120 65.75 10.22 -15.76
C LEU A 120 66.61 8.99 -15.44
N LYS A 121 66.53 8.49 -14.22
CA LYS A 121 67.32 7.34 -13.75
C LYS A 121 66.40 6.17 -13.39
N LEU A 122 66.69 4.99 -13.92
CA LEU A 122 66.02 3.73 -13.64
C LEU A 122 67.00 2.78 -12.96
N ASN A 123 66.67 2.36 -11.74
CA ASN A 123 67.49 1.44 -10.95
C ASN A 123 66.98 0.01 -11.10
N PHE A 124 67.82 -0.90 -11.60
CA PHE A 124 67.55 -2.33 -11.76
C PHE A 124 68.36 -3.12 -10.72
N GLY A 125 67.68 -3.91 -9.88
CA GLY A 125 68.36 -4.91 -9.05
C GLY A 125 68.75 -6.13 -9.87
N VAL A 126 69.97 -6.64 -9.71
CA VAL A 126 70.40 -7.93 -10.29
C VAL A 126 70.84 -8.85 -9.16
N SER A 127 70.05 -9.89 -8.89
CA SER A 127 70.38 -10.93 -7.92
C SER A 127 70.96 -12.14 -8.64
N VAL A 128 72.22 -12.46 -8.37
CA VAL A 128 72.92 -13.60 -9.00
C VAL A 128 73.01 -14.75 -8.02
N SER A 129 72.38 -15.87 -8.38
CA SER A 129 72.46 -17.15 -7.70
C SER A 129 73.58 -18.03 -8.28
N THR A 130 74.16 -18.90 -7.45
CA THR A 130 75.14 -19.92 -7.87
C THR A 130 74.50 -21.28 -8.19
N GLY A 131 73.19 -21.43 -7.92
CA GLY A 131 72.44 -22.64 -8.22
C GLY A 131 72.11 -22.80 -9.71
N GLN A 132 71.63 -23.99 -10.09
CA GLN A 132 71.37 -24.35 -11.49
C GLN A 132 70.10 -23.73 -12.08
N CYS A 133 69.20 -23.21 -11.23
CA CYS A 133 68.10 -22.36 -11.66
C CYS A 133 68.08 -21.07 -10.84
N PRO A 134 67.64 -19.95 -11.42
CA PRO A 134 67.42 -18.74 -10.64
C PRO A 134 66.32 -18.94 -9.62
N ASP A 135 66.31 -18.09 -8.61
CA ASP A 135 65.20 -17.99 -7.67
C ASP A 135 63.97 -17.42 -8.39
N PRO A 136 62.75 -17.88 -8.06
CA PRO A 136 61.54 -17.38 -8.67
C PRO A 136 61.21 -15.99 -8.09
N PRO A 137 61.16 -14.91 -8.90
CA PRO A 137 60.71 -13.60 -8.43
C PRO A 137 59.18 -13.52 -8.27
N GLU A 138 58.46 -14.57 -8.68
CA GLU A 138 57.00 -14.59 -8.76
C GLU A 138 56.41 -15.96 -8.44
N ASN A 139 55.21 -15.92 -7.84
CA ASN A 139 54.39 -17.09 -7.53
C ASN A 139 53.15 -17.07 -8.44
N ILE A 140 52.90 -18.16 -9.18
CA ILE A 140 51.65 -18.39 -9.92
C ILE A 140 50.85 -19.45 -9.18
N SER A 141 49.57 -19.19 -8.92
CA SER A 141 48.65 -20.17 -8.34
C SER A 141 47.70 -20.74 -9.38
N VAL A 142 47.59 -22.06 -9.46
CA VAL A 142 46.64 -22.78 -10.32
C VAL A 142 45.71 -23.64 -9.46
N PRO A 143 44.38 -23.61 -9.66
CA PRO A 143 43.47 -24.50 -8.95
C PRO A 143 43.63 -25.97 -9.37
N GLN A 144 43.54 -26.88 -8.41
CA GLN A 144 43.52 -28.32 -8.68
C GLN A 144 42.34 -28.68 -9.60
N GLY A 145 42.56 -29.60 -10.56
CA GLY A 145 41.55 -30.02 -11.52
C GLY A 145 41.38 -29.11 -12.75
N VAL A 146 42.09 -27.98 -12.83
CA VAL A 146 42.03 -27.04 -13.95
C VAL A 146 43.20 -27.29 -14.92
N ARG A 147 42.97 -27.12 -16.23
CA ARG A 147 44.04 -27.08 -17.24
C ARG A 147 44.64 -25.68 -17.29
N GLY A 148 45.96 -25.57 -17.21
CA GLY A 148 46.66 -24.28 -17.20
C GLY A 148 47.99 -24.32 -17.92
N GLY A 149 48.84 -23.34 -17.64
CA GLY A 149 50.18 -23.27 -18.21
C GLY A 149 51.00 -22.09 -17.70
N LEU A 150 52.29 -22.13 -17.98
CA LEU A 150 53.29 -21.20 -17.45
C LEU A 150 53.95 -20.39 -18.59
N PRO A 151 53.92 -19.05 -18.54
CA PRO A 151 54.58 -18.20 -19.53
C PRO A 151 56.08 -18.07 -19.23
N CYS A 152 56.93 -18.16 -20.25
CA CYS A 152 58.40 -18.06 -20.10
C CYS A 152 58.90 -16.68 -19.60
N LYS A 153 58.12 -15.60 -19.77
CA LYS A 153 58.37 -14.24 -19.21
C LYS A 153 59.77 -13.62 -19.45
N GLN A 154 60.45 -14.00 -20.53
CA GLN A 154 61.74 -13.44 -20.96
C GLN A 154 61.57 -12.56 -22.22
N LYS A 155 60.67 -11.56 -22.17
CA LYS A 155 60.21 -10.75 -23.33
C LYS A 155 61.36 -10.14 -24.14
N GLU A 156 62.45 -9.82 -23.47
CA GLU A 156 63.66 -9.20 -24.00
C GLU A 156 64.38 -10.17 -24.95
N ILE A 157 64.52 -11.43 -24.54
CA ILE A 157 65.04 -12.53 -25.36
C ILE A 157 64.05 -12.85 -26.51
N PHE A 158 62.74 -12.79 -26.20
CA PHE A 158 61.59 -12.75 -27.12
C PHE A 158 61.76 -11.79 -28.32
N ARG A 159 62.48 -10.67 -28.15
CA ARG A 159 62.66 -9.64 -29.19
C ARG A 159 63.92 -9.82 -30.03
N LEU A 160 64.87 -10.64 -29.60
CA LEU A 160 66.13 -10.89 -30.32
C LEU A 160 65.91 -11.82 -31.53
N ASN A 161 65.65 -11.27 -32.73
CA ASN A 161 65.40 -11.99 -33.98
C ASN A 161 66.54 -12.98 -34.35
N LYS A 162 66.55 -14.16 -33.72
CA LYS A 162 67.57 -15.20 -33.76
C LYS A 162 66.91 -16.56 -33.59
N THR A 163 67.58 -17.62 -34.01
CA THR A 163 67.15 -19.01 -33.75
C THR A 163 67.16 -19.27 -32.24
N ARG A 164 66.07 -19.84 -31.73
CA ARG A 164 65.87 -20.16 -30.31
C ARG A 164 65.40 -21.60 -30.15
N SER A 165 65.81 -22.24 -29.06
CA SER A 165 65.19 -23.47 -28.55
C SER A 165 64.68 -23.21 -27.13
N ILE A 166 63.48 -23.67 -26.82
CA ILE A 166 62.82 -23.41 -25.54
C ILE A 166 62.66 -24.74 -24.81
N ARG A 167 63.19 -24.82 -23.59
CA ARG A 167 63.13 -26.00 -22.74
C ARG A 167 62.64 -25.58 -21.36
N TRP A 168 62.02 -26.51 -20.64
CA TRP A 168 61.58 -26.27 -19.26
C TRP A 168 62.25 -27.26 -18.31
N MET A 169 62.46 -26.79 -17.08
CA MET A 169 62.85 -27.63 -15.94
C MET A 169 61.80 -27.48 -14.85
N LYS A 170 61.63 -28.53 -14.04
CA LYS A 170 60.89 -28.50 -12.77
C LYS A 170 61.83 -28.88 -11.65
N ASP A 171 61.88 -28.08 -10.59
CA ASP A 171 62.74 -28.25 -9.42
C ASP A 171 64.22 -28.51 -9.80
N CYS A 172 64.68 -27.77 -10.81
CA CYS A 172 66.00 -27.88 -11.44
C CYS A 172 66.33 -29.24 -12.08
N ARG A 173 65.32 -30.00 -12.48
CA ARG A 173 65.45 -31.22 -13.27
C ARG A 173 64.82 -31.02 -14.66
N PRO A 174 65.43 -31.52 -15.75
CA PRO A 174 64.80 -31.51 -17.06
C PRO A 174 63.43 -32.19 -17.02
N VAL A 175 62.43 -31.58 -17.65
CA VAL A 175 61.13 -32.21 -17.90
C VAL A 175 60.87 -32.24 -19.40
N GLU A 176 60.26 -33.30 -19.89
CA GLU A 176 59.74 -33.35 -21.26
C GLU A 176 58.33 -32.70 -21.26
N PRO A 177 58.18 -31.50 -21.86
CA PRO A 177 56.91 -30.78 -21.80
C PRO A 177 55.91 -31.35 -22.80
N ILE A 178 54.65 -31.52 -22.37
CA ILE A 178 53.57 -32.06 -23.23
C ILE A 178 53.34 -31.18 -24.47
N SER A 179 53.39 -29.85 -24.30
CA SER A 179 53.57 -28.91 -25.41
C SER A 179 54.10 -27.57 -24.92
N VAL A 180 54.94 -26.93 -25.73
CA VAL A 180 55.41 -25.54 -25.58
C VAL A 180 55.13 -24.83 -26.90
N ASP A 181 54.57 -23.62 -26.86
CA ASP A 181 54.37 -22.82 -28.07
C ASP A 181 55.56 -21.89 -28.38
N GLU A 182 55.50 -21.19 -29.51
CA GLU A 182 56.56 -20.27 -29.96
C GLU A 182 56.82 -19.09 -29.00
N SER A 183 55.86 -18.76 -28.12
CA SER A 183 56.02 -17.75 -27.07
C SER A 183 56.66 -18.32 -25.79
N GLY A 184 56.97 -19.61 -25.78
CA GLY A 184 57.50 -20.34 -24.64
C GLY A 184 56.46 -20.67 -23.58
N TYR A 185 55.17 -20.62 -23.90
CA TYR A 185 54.12 -20.99 -22.96
C TYR A 185 54.05 -22.51 -22.79
N LEU A 186 54.41 -23.00 -21.60
CA LEU A 186 54.31 -24.41 -21.23
C LEU A 186 52.85 -24.74 -20.92
N ARG A 187 52.22 -25.66 -21.67
CA ARG A 187 50.90 -26.18 -21.30
C ARG A 187 51.05 -27.32 -20.31
N LEU A 188 50.35 -27.23 -19.18
CA LEU A 188 50.29 -28.27 -18.16
C LEU A 188 49.08 -29.19 -18.41
N PRO A 189 49.10 -30.43 -17.90
CA PRO A 189 47.93 -31.29 -17.87
C PRO A 189 46.86 -30.74 -16.90
N VAL A 190 45.87 -31.56 -16.55
CA VAL A 190 44.92 -31.24 -15.47
C VAL A 190 45.70 -31.16 -14.16
N ALA A 191 45.74 -29.99 -13.52
CA ALA A 191 46.62 -29.73 -12.40
C ALA A 191 46.33 -30.62 -11.19
N SER A 192 47.35 -31.33 -10.73
CA SER A 192 47.40 -32.15 -9.52
C SER A 192 48.27 -31.49 -8.46
N GLU A 193 48.16 -31.88 -7.19
CA GLU A 193 49.03 -31.33 -6.13
C GLU A 193 50.52 -31.55 -6.43
N GLU A 194 50.85 -32.70 -7.01
CA GLU A 194 52.21 -33.06 -7.42
C GLU A 194 52.79 -32.09 -8.46
N ASP A 195 51.97 -31.35 -9.22
CA ASP A 195 52.42 -30.35 -10.19
C ASP A 195 52.99 -29.08 -9.52
N GLY A 196 52.84 -28.88 -8.21
CA GLY A 196 53.51 -27.80 -7.49
C GLY A 196 55.04 -27.91 -7.60
N GLY A 197 55.74 -26.78 -7.65
CA GLY A 197 57.21 -26.74 -7.72
C GLY A 197 57.79 -25.48 -8.38
N LYS A 198 59.11 -25.39 -8.43
CA LYS A 198 59.84 -24.31 -9.12
C LYS A 198 60.03 -24.68 -10.59
N TYR A 199 59.33 -24.01 -11.49
CA TYR A 199 59.49 -24.19 -12.93
C TYR A 199 60.46 -23.15 -13.49
N THR A 200 61.38 -23.57 -14.35
CA THR A 200 62.37 -22.68 -14.97
C THR A 200 62.30 -22.81 -16.49
N CYS A 201 61.99 -21.71 -17.16
CA CYS A 201 62.14 -21.60 -18.61
C CYS A 201 63.62 -21.42 -18.95
N LEU A 202 64.09 -22.15 -19.95
CA LEU A 202 65.41 -22.04 -20.56
C LEU A 202 65.22 -21.67 -22.03
N VAL A 203 65.80 -20.55 -22.46
CA VAL A 203 65.83 -20.14 -23.86
C VAL A 203 67.28 -20.18 -24.34
N ASP A 204 67.60 -21.19 -25.15
CA ASP A 204 68.89 -21.33 -25.81
C ASP A 204 68.90 -20.44 -27.07
N ILE A 205 69.85 -19.51 -27.17
CA ILE A 205 69.97 -18.53 -28.26
C ILE A 205 71.41 -18.54 -28.83
N SER A 206 71.52 -18.38 -30.15
CA SER A 206 72.81 -18.23 -30.83
C SER A 206 73.11 -16.75 -31.10
N LEU A 207 74.19 -16.23 -30.50
CA LEU A 207 74.68 -14.86 -30.64
C LEU A 207 76.13 -14.91 -31.14
N ASP A 208 76.42 -14.26 -32.26
CA ASP A 208 77.77 -14.11 -32.83
C ASP A 208 78.57 -15.42 -32.93
N GLY A 209 77.88 -16.50 -33.33
CA GLY A 209 78.45 -17.86 -33.45
C GLY A 209 78.60 -18.64 -32.13
N ARG A 210 78.32 -18.01 -30.97
CA ARG A 210 78.32 -18.65 -29.65
C ARG A 210 76.89 -18.97 -29.19
N LYS A 211 76.73 -20.04 -28.42
CA LYS A 211 75.46 -20.42 -27.80
C LYS A 211 75.40 -19.91 -26.36
N TYR A 212 74.30 -19.29 -26.00
CA TYR A 212 74.00 -18.82 -24.65
C TYR A 212 72.62 -19.33 -24.23
N THR A 213 72.42 -19.53 -22.93
CA THR A 213 71.12 -19.92 -22.36
C THR A 213 70.65 -18.84 -21.40
N ALA A 214 69.47 -18.28 -21.62
CA ALA A 214 68.83 -17.37 -20.67
C ALA A 214 67.80 -18.15 -19.84
N ALA A 215 67.78 -17.96 -18.51
CA ALA A 215 66.85 -18.65 -17.62
C ALA A 215 65.94 -17.69 -16.84
N ARG A 216 64.67 -18.07 -16.62
CA ARG A 216 63.77 -17.42 -15.66
C ARG A 216 62.93 -18.46 -14.93
N SER A 217 62.85 -18.35 -13.61
CA SER A 217 62.07 -19.23 -12.75
C SER A 217 60.72 -18.64 -12.36
N ILE A 218 59.76 -19.51 -12.05
CA ILE A 218 58.42 -19.22 -11.53
C ILE A 218 58.10 -20.28 -10.47
N GLN A 219 57.56 -19.87 -9.33
CA GLN A 219 57.04 -20.82 -8.35
C GLN A 219 55.57 -21.15 -8.70
N LEU A 220 55.26 -22.41 -8.98
CA LEU A 220 53.89 -22.87 -9.15
C LEU A 220 53.37 -23.43 -7.82
N THR A 221 52.24 -22.88 -7.37
CA THR A 221 51.51 -23.36 -6.19
C THR A 221 50.15 -23.89 -6.62
N ILE A 222 49.84 -25.14 -6.27
CA ILE A 222 48.55 -25.75 -6.58
C ILE A 222 47.60 -25.54 -5.41
N LYS A 223 46.47 -24.86 -5.68
CA LYS A 223 45.43 -24.63 -4.68
C LYS A 223 44.46 -25.80 -4.70
N ARG A 224 44.45 -26.60 -3.61
CA ARG A 224 43.50 -27.71 -3.40
C ARG A 224 42.04 -27.24 -3.36
N ASP A 225 41.82 -25.98 -3.00
CA ASP A 225 40.50 -25.44 -2.73
C ASP A 225 39.96 -24.66 -3.93
N LEU A 226 38.76 -25.04 -4.40
CA LEU A 226 38.07 -24.41 -5.54
C LEU A 226 37.46 -23.04 -5.18
N THR A 227 37.58 -22.62 -3.93
CA THR A 227 37.12 -21.33 -3.39
C THR A 227 37.75 -20.13 -4.12
N ASP A 228 39.03 -20.20 -4.48
CA ASP A 228 39.73 -19.17 -5.28
C ASP A 228 39.51 -19.32 -6.80
N ALA A 229 39.00 -20.46 -7.27
CA ALA A 229 38.91 -20.79 -8.70
C ALA A 229 37.71 -20.14 -9.40
N VAL A 230 36.70 -19.74 -8.64
CA VAL A 230 35.52 -19.03 -9.13
C VAL A 230 35.31 -17.78 -8.27
N LEU A 231 36.16 -16.78 -8.49
CA LEU A 231 35.79 -15.38 -8.19
C LEU A 231 34.50 -15.08 -8.96
N ALA A 232 33.36 -15.21 -8.29
CA ALA A 232 32.08 -14.89 -8.87
C ALA A 232 32.05 -13.40 -9.22
N LYS A 233 31.48 -13.06 -10.38
CA LYS A 233 31.14 -11.66 -10.64
C LYS A 233 30.10 -11.25 -9.60
N PRO A 234 30.32 -10.18 -8.81
CA PRO A 234 29.43 -9.84 -7.72
C PRO A 234 28.06 -9.43 -8.28
N GLU A 235 27.00 -9.84 -7.59
CA GLU A 235 25.63 -9.62 -8.07
C GLU A 235 24.76 -8.96 -7.01
N VAL A 236 24.25 -7.76 -7.30
CA VAL A 236 23.26 -7.11 -6.43
C VAL A 236 21.94 -7.86 -6.54
N MET A 237 21.60 -8.59 -5.48
CA MET A 237 20.36 -9.37 -5.36
C MET A 237 19.20 -8.46 -4.99
N PHE A 238 19.46 -7.49 -4.10
CA PHE A 238 18.50 -6.52 -3.61
C PHE A 238 19.23 -5.19 -3.31
N PRO A 239 18.72 -4.02 -3.73
CA PRO A 239 17.63 -3.80 -4.68
C PRO A 239 18.17 -3.77 -6.12
N ARG A 240 17.59 -4.54 -7.04
CA ARG A 240 17.94 -4.41 -8.48
C ARG A 240 17.39 -3.11 -9.07
N ARG A 241 16.10 -2.86 -8.86
CA ARG A 241 15.43 -1.56 -9.08
C ARG A 241 14.28 -1.46 -8.08
N GLN A 242 14.33 -0.51 -7.16
CA GLN A 242 13.31 -0.31 -6.13
C GLN A 242 12.94 1.17 -6.01
N VAL A 243 11.67 1.44 -5.73
CA VAL A 243 11.22 2.75 -5.25
C VAL A 243 10.91 2.61 -3.76
N VAL A 244 11.44 3.53 -2.95
CA VAL A 244 11.23 3.56 -1.49
C VAL A 244 10.48 4.84 -1.15
N VAL A 245 9.33 4.70 -0.50
CA VAL A 245 8.50 5.83 -0.07
C VAL A 245 9.05 6.38 1.24
N VAL A 246 9.31 7.69 1.30
CA VAL A 246 9.94 8.38 2.43
C VAL A 246 9.22 9.70 2.74
N GLU A 247 9.29 10.13 3.99
CA GLU A 247 8.82 11.45 4.41
C GLU A 247 9.99 12.45 4.46
N VAL A 248 9.82 13.62 3.83
CA VAL A 248 10.83 14.69 3.87
C VAL A 248 11.06 15.15 5.31
N GLY A 249 12.33 15.30 5.68
CA GLY A 249 12.74 15.73 7.02
C GLY A 249 12.82 14.63 8.07
N LYS A 250 12.39 13.39 7.79
CA LYS A 250 12.61 12.22 8.66
C LYS A 250 13.85 11.42 8.24
N ALA A 251 14.30 10.52 9.11
CA ALA A 251 15.38 9.58 8.80
C ALA A 251 14.88 8.42 7.91
N ALA A 252 15.76 7.86 7.08
CA ALA A 252 15.48 6.68 6.26
C ALA A 252 16.70 5.74 6.21
N GLU A 253 16.46 4.43 6.11
CA GLU A 253 17.51 3.40 6.01
C GLU A 253 17.32 2.61 4.71
N LEU A 254 18.34 2.57 3.84
CA LEU A 254 18.36 1.77 2.62
C LEU A 254 19.28 0.57 2.80
N LYS A 255 18.85 -0.61 2.34
CA LYS A 255 19.59 -1.87 2.47
C LYS A 255 19.93 -2.44 1.10
N CYS A 256 21.16 -2.89 0.95
CA CYS A 256 21.67 -3.53 -0.25
C CYS A 256 22.32 -4.86 0.11
N LEU A 257 21.81 -5.95 -0.49
CA LEU A 257 22.33 -7.30 -0.35
C LEU A 257 22.89 -7.75 -1.70
N ALA A 258 24.18 -8.03 -1.75
CA ALA A 258 24.87 -8.54 -2.93
C ALA A 258 25.45 -9.93 -2.67
N TYR A 259 25.33 -10.83 -3.64
CA TYR A 259 26.04 -12.10 -3.65
C TYR A 259 27.51 -11.86 -4.03
N ILE A 260 28.41 -12.42 -3.22
CA ILE A 260 29.85 -12.25 -3.34
C ILE A 260 30.52 -13.50 -3.90
N GLY A 261 30.17 -14.68 -3.39
CA GLY A 261 30.84 -15.92 -3.74
C GLY A 261 30.72 -16.98 -2.65
N PHE A 262 31.81 -17.71 -2.42
CA PHE A 262 31.90 -18.81 -1.46
C PHE A 262 32.88 -18.54 -0.31
N GLY A 263 33.63 -17.43 -0.36
CA GLY A 263 34.52 -16.95 0.71
C GLY A 263 34.40 -15.44 0.91
N GLU A 264 34.95 -14.94 2.02
CA GLU A 264 35.16 -13.50 2.22
C GLU A 264 36.42 -13.07 1.44
N ASP A 265 36.32 -11.98 0.68
CA ASP A 265 37.39 -11.48 -0.18
C ASP A 265 37.66 -10.00 0.17
N PRO A 266 38.82 -9.65 0.76
CA PRO A 266 39.12 -8.29 1.20
C PRO A 266 39.29 -7.30 0.05
N ASP A 267 39.41 -7.75 -1.21
CA ASP A 267 39.43 -6.88 -2.39
C ASP A 267 38.02 -6.38 -2.81
N ILE A 268 36.96 -6.81 -2.11
CA ILE A 268 35.59 -6.40 -2.41
C ILE A 268 35.27 -5.04 -1.80
N VAL A 269 34.76 -4.14 -2.65
CA VAL A 269 34.30 -2.82 -2.24
C VAL A 269 32.80 -2.71 -2.51
N MET A 270 32.04 -2.41 -1.45
CA MET A 270 30.64 -1.96 -1.52
C MET A 270 30.57 -0.49 -1.10
N TYR A 271 29.89 0.34 -1.89
CA TYR A 271 29.71 1.76 -1.62
C TYR A 271 28.45 2.29 -2.31
N TRP A 272 27.91 3.40 -1.82
CA TRP A 272 26.75 4.07 -2.38
C TRP A 272 27.15 5.32 -3.17
N THR A 273 26.33 5.66 -4.17
CA THR A 273 26.45 6.92 -4.91
C THR A 273 25.08 7.55 -5.14
N VAL A 274 24.97 8.86 -4.97
CA VAL A 274 23.78 9.66 -5.24
C VAL A 274 24.07 10.54 -6.45
N ASP A 275 23.28 10.43 -7.52
CA ASP A 275 23.48 11.16 -8.79
C ASP A 275 24.89 11.00 -9.40
N GLY A 276 25.52 9.84 -9.18
CA GLY A 276 26.89 9.55 -9.61
C GLY A 276 28.01 10.12 -8.72
N LYS A 277 27.69 10.85 -7.65
CA LYS A 277 28.62 11.34 -6.61
C LYS A 277 28.69 10.38 -5.43
N PHE A 278 29.83 10.35 -4.74
CA PHE A 278 30.03 9.53 -3.55
C PHE A 278 29.30 10.12 -2.34
N VAL A 279 28.92 9.29 -1.36
CA VAL A 279 28.09 9.73 -0.21
C VAL A 279 28.83 10.65 0.74
N GLU A 280 30.16 10.62 0.76
CA GLU A 280 31.03 11.52 1.54
C GLU A 280 30.93 13.00 1.10
N GLU A 281 30.37 13.29 -0.08
CA GLU A 281 30.04 14.66 -0.50
C GLU A 281 28.79 15.22 0.22
N TYR A 282 28.02 14.41 0.94
CA TYR A 282 26.73 14.78 1.52
C TYR A 282 26.71 14.62 3.04
N GLU A 283 26.59 15.75 3.76
CA GLU A 283 26.42 15.73 5.21
C GLU A 283 25.15 14.98 5.64
N GLY A 284 25.30 14.13 6.66
CA GLY A 284 24.17 13.39 7.24
C GLY A 284 23.80 12.08 6.52
N LEU A 285 24.55 11.66 5.50
CA LEU A 285 24.53 10.29 4.98
C LEU A 285 25.69 9.50 5.60
N VAL A 286 25.40 8.28 6.06
CA VAL A 286 26.38 7.36 6.64
C VAL A 286 26.18 5.99 6.04
N GLU A 287 27.19 5.48 5.33
CA GLU A 287 27.21 4.10 4.86
C GLU A 287 27.99 3.17 5.79
N SER A 288 27.60 1.91 5.80
CA SER A 288 28.31 0.83 6.47
C SER A 288 28.00 -0.49 5.76
N TRP A 289 28.89 -1.47 5.82
CA TRP A 289 28.61 -2.80 5.29
C TRP A 289 29.34 -3.91 6.05
N LYS A 290 28.86 -5.14 5.88
CA LYS A 290 29.42 -6.34 6.51
C LYS A 290 29.17 -7.60 5.69
N TYR A 291 29.97 -8.63 5.92
CA TYR A 291 29.70 -9.97 5.40
C TYR A 291 28.51 -10.63 6.10
N THR A 292 27.86 -11.55 5.40
CA THR A 292 26.79 -12.41 5.90
C THR A 292 26.87 -13.76 5.20
N HIS A 293 26.82 -14.83 6.00
CA HIS A 293 26.99 -16.22 5.55
C HIS A 293 25.63 -16.93 5.53
N ASN A 294 25.33 -17.63 4.44
CA ASN A 294 24.10 -18.43 4.33
C ASN A 294 24.35 -19.68 3.46
N ARG A 295 24.22 -20.88 4.03
CA ARG A 295 24.36 -22.18 3.34
C ARG A 295 25.65 -22.29 2.50
N GLY A 296 26.78 -21.88 3.06
CA GLY A 296 28.09 -21.93 2.38
C GLY A 296 28.28 -20.87 1.28
N ARG A 297 27.41 -19.86 1.21
CA ARG A 297 27.55 -18.70 0.32
C ARG A 297 27.76 -17.43 1.14
N VAL A 298 28.59 -16.54 0.61
CA VAL A 298 28.92 -15.25 1.20
C VAL A 298 28.18 -14.14 0.48
N TYR A 299 27.65 -13.20 1.26
CA TYR A 299 26.91 -12.03 0.80
C TYR A 299 27.46 -10.78 1.49
N GLY A 300 27.49 -9.66 0.79
CA GLY A 300 27.72 -8.34 1.37
C GLY A 300 26.38 -7.68 1.67
N LEU A 301 26.19 -7.25 2.91
CA LEU A 301 25.03 -6.45 3.35
C LEU A 301 25.51 -5.04 3.68
N SER A 302 25.15 -4.09 2.83
CA SER A 302 25.40 -2.66 3.01
C SER A 302 24.11 -1.93 3.44
N THR A 303 24.26 -1.01 4.39
CA THR A 303 23.21 -0.11 4.88
C THR A 303 23.66 1.32 4.63
N LEU A 304 22.81 2.11 3.96
CA LEU A 304 22.92 3.57 3.89
C LEU A 304 21.89 4.21 4.82
N SER A 305 22.38 4.91 5.84
CA SER A 305 21.58 5.66 6.80
C SER A 305 21.50 7.12 6.37
N ILE A 306 20.29 7.60 6.08
CA ILE A 306 20.00 8.99 5.76
C ILE A 306 19.39 9.61 7.01
N SER A 307 20.17 10.44 7.73
CA SER A 307 19.71 11.05 8.99
C SER A 307 18.50 11.98 8.82
N LYS A 308 18.43 12.68 7.69
CA LYS A 308 17.32 13.57 7.31
C LYS A 308 17.14 13.57 5.79
N VAL A 309 16.01 13.06 5.32
CA VAL A 309 15.67 13.07 3.89
C VAL A 309 15.45 14.52 3.43
N LEU A 310 16.32 15.01 2.57
CA LEU A 310 16.18 16.30 1.91
C LEU A 310 15.49 16.14 0.54
N PRO A 311 14.77 17.17 0.03
CA PRO A 311 14.14 17.11 -1.29
C PRO A 311 15.10 16.78 -2.44
N LEU A 312 16.38 17.13 -2.30
CA LEU A 312 17.41 16.86 -3.30
C LEU A 312 17.76 15.36 -3.47
N PHE A 313 17.29 14.50 -2.57
CA PHE A 313 17.44 13.04 -2.70
C PHE A 313 16.20 12.37 -3.34
N LEU A 314 15.10 13.10 -3.55
CA LEU A 314 13.86 12.58 -4.12
C LEU A 314 13.96 12.48 -5.65
N ASN A 315 13.47 11.38 -6.22
CA ASN A 315 13.50 11.05 -7.65
C ASN A 315 14.90 11.07 -8.30
N VAL A 316 15.97 11.13 -7.50
CA VAL A 316 17.37 11.03 -7.92
C VAL A 316 17.84 9.58 -7.88
N SER A 317 18.77 9.21 -8.77
CA SER A 317 19.34 7.87 -8.81
C SER A 317 20.28 7.63 -7.62
N ILE A 318 19.88 6.75 -6.71
CA ILE A 318 20.72 6.27 -5.62
C ILE A 318 21.17 4.85 -5.98
N HIS A 319 22.46 4.67 -6.21
CA HIS A 319 23.04 3.38 -6.58
C HIS A 319 23.79 2.75 -5.41
N CYS A 320 23.51 1.48 -5.14
CA CYS A 320 24.41 0.61 -4.38
C CYS A 320 25.34 -0.07 -5.37
N ASN A 321 26.64 0.17 -5.26
CA ASN A 321 27.66 -0.40 -6.12
C ASN A 321 28.40 -1.51 -5.37
N ILE A 322 28.72 -2.59 -6.09
CA ILE A 322 29.67 -3.60 -5.64
C ILE A 322 30.66 -3.92 -6.75
N MET A 323 31.94 -4.05 -6.40
CA MET A 323 32.99 -4.45 -7.33
C MET A 323 34.02 -5.38 -6.68
N ASN A 324 34.58 -6.25 -7.50
CA ASN A 324 35.76 -7.06 -7.22
C ASN A 324 36.65 -7.11 -8.47
N ARG A 325 37.74 -7.90 -8.41
CA ARG A 325 38.71 -8.06 -9.50
C ARG A 325 38.12 -8.66 -10.80
N VAL A 326 36.95 -9.31 -10.75
CA VAL A 326 36.26 -9.90 -11.91
C VAL A 326 35.22 -8.96 -12.53
N GLY A 327 34.63 -8.05 -11.76
CA GLY A 327 33.80 -6.99 -12.32
C GLY A 327 32.98 -6.22 -11.30
N ARG A 328 32.12 -5.36 -11.83
CA ARG A 328 31.19 -4.51 -11.07
C ARG A 328 29.74 -4.82 -11.38
N ASN A 329 28.87 -4.51 -10.42
CA ASN A 329 27.41 -4.55 -10.56
C ASN A 329 26.80 -3.46 -9.66
N ALA A 330 25.59 -2.99 -9.99
CA ALA A 330 24.94 -1.93 -9.23
C ALA A 330 23.42 -2.12 -9.15
N GLY A 331 22.86 -1.89 -7.98
CA GLY A 331 21.43 -1.75 -7.73
C GLY A 331 20.96 -0.31 -7.93
N LEU A 332 19.69 -0.09 -8.22
CA LEU A 332 19.07 1.24 -8.26
C LEU A 332 17.97 1.38 -7.21
N VAL A 333 18.04 2.45 -6.42
CA VAL A 333 16.98 2.93 -5.54
C VAL A 333 16.56 4.32 -6.01
N LEU A 334 15.26 4.58 -5.97
CA LEU A 334 14.67 5.91 -6.10
C LEU A 334 13.88 6.22 -4.83
N LEU A 335 14.08 7.40 -4.25
CA LEU A 335 13.24 7.88 -3.14
C LEU A 335 12.04 8.63 -3.69
N GLN A 336 10.84 8.28 -3.21
CA GLN A 336 9.60 8.96 -3.56
C GLN A 336 8.96 9.54 -2.29
N GLU A 337 8.42 10.76 -2.37
CA GLU A 337 7.75 11.38 -1.24
C GLU A 337 6.43 10.66 -0.89
N ALA A 338 6.13 10.55 0.40
CA ALA A 338 4.90 9.95 0.91
C ALA A 338 3.67 10.77 0.53
N ASP A 339 2.83 10.22 -0.37
CA ASP A 339 1.54 10.81 -0.73
C ASP A 339 0.50 10.62 0.39
N HIS A 340 0.45 11.61 1.29
CA HIS A 340 -0.59 11.69 2.32
C HIS A 340 -1.95 12.18 1.79
N SER A 341 -2.07 12.58 0.51
CA SER A 341 -3.32 13.12 -0.06
C SER A 341 -4.48 12.14 0.13
N LYS A 342 -4.27 10.85 -0.17
CA LYS A 342 -5.28 9.79 0.02
C LYS A 342 -5.75 9.66 1.47
N PHE A 343 -4.84 9.82 2.43
CA PHE A 343 -5.16 9.79 3.85
C PHE A 343 -5.99 11.03 4.25
N TYR A 344 -5.55 12.23 3.88
CA TYR A 344 -6.30 13.45 4.16
C TYR A 344 -7.68 13.48 3.47
N THR A 345 -7.80 13.01 2.23
CA THR A 345 -9.11 12.90 1.56
C THR A 345 -10.02 11.88 2.24
N SER A 346 -9.48 10.75 2.72
CA SER A 346 -10.26 9.76 3.48
C SER A 346 -10.74 10.32 4.82
N VAL A 347 -9.87 11.01 5.56
CA VAL A 347 -10.23 11.64 6.85
C VAL A 347 -11.26 12.75 6.63
N ALA A 348 -11.07 13.60 5.61
CA ALA A 348 -12.04 14.63 5.24
C ALA A 348 -13.41 14.04 4.89
N PHE A 349 -13.45 12.96 4.08
CA PHE A 349 -14.69 12.27 3.74
C PHE A 349 -15.40 11.66 4.97
N CYS A 350 -14.65 11.03 5.88
CA CYS A 350 -15.22 10.53 7.13
C CYS A 350 -15.80 11.66 8.00
N LEU A 351 -15.09 12.79 8.12
CA LEU A 351 -15.57 13.95 8.87
C LEU A 351 -16.83 14.56 8.23
N THR A 352 -16.85 14.75 6.91
CA THR A 352 -18.04 15.30 6.22
C THR A 352 -19.24 14.36 6.35
N ALA A 353 -19.05 13.04 6.31
CA ALA A 353 -20.13 12.07 6.57
C ALA A 353 -20.67 12.16 8.01
N VAL A 354 -19.81 12.33 9.02
CA VAL A 354 -20.24 12.54 10.41
C VAL A 354 -21.01 13.86 10.56
N PHE A 355 -20.50 14.96 10.01
CA PHE A 355 -21.23 16.24 10.05
C PHE A 355 -22.57 16.18 9.30
N ALA A 356 -22.65 15.48 8.16
CA ALA A 356 -23.89 15.28 7.43
C ALA A 356 -24.91 14.44 8.22
N THR A 357 -24.49 13.35 8.88
CA THR A 357 -25.40 12.55 9.73
C THR A 357 -25.88 13.33 10.96
N LEU A 358 -25.01 14.15 11.58
CA LEU A 358 -25.40 15.05 12.67
C LEU A 358 -26.37 16.15 12.21
N ALA A 359 -26.17 16.73 11.02
CA ALA A 359 -27.09 17.71 10.45
C ALA A 359 -28.45 17.10 10.08
N LEU A 360 -28.47 15.87 9.53
CA LEU A 360 -29.70 15.11 9.28
C LEU A 360 -30.41 14.72 10.58
N ALA A 361 -29.68 14.34 11.62
CA ALA A 361 -30.25 14.07 12.94
C ALA A 361 -30.86 15.35 13.55
N ALA A 362 -30.12 16.47 13.54
CA ALA A 362 -30.59 17.76 14.04
C ALA A 362 -31.84 18.23 13.29
N THR A 363 -31.83 18.23 11.95
CA THR A 363 -33.02 18.58 11.16
C THR A 363 -34.18 17.63 11.42
N SER A 364 -33.96 16.32 11.57
CA SER A 364 -35.03 15.38 11.95
C SER A 364 -35.62 15.63 13.35
N LEU A 365 -34.85 16.22 14.27
CA LEU A 365 -35.30 16.63 15.60
C LEU A 365 -36.09 17.95 15.57
N PHE A 366 -35.59 18.96 14.86
CA PHE A 366 -36.28 20.24 14.68
C PHE A 366 -37.60 20.08 13.89
N PHE A 367 -37.57 19.37 12.77
CA PHE A 367 -38.73 19.12 11.91
C PHE A 367 -39.57 17.91 12.34
N LYS A 368 -39.32 17.32 13.52
CA LYS A 368 -40.01 16.11 13.99
C LYS A 368 -41.54 16.21 13.95
N VAL A 369 -42.08 17.40 14.25
CA VAL A 369 -43.53 17.67 14.24
C VAL A 369 -44.05 17.74 12.79
N GLU A 370 -43.39 18.48 11.91
CA GLU A 370 -43.82 18.64 10.51
C GLU A 370 -43.60 17.38 9.66
N VAL A 371 -42.54 16.60 9.93
CA VAL A 371 -42.33 15.26 9.35
C VAL A 371 -43.42 14.29 9.83
N LEU A 372 -43.83 14.31 11.10
CA LEU A 372 -44.94 13.48 11.58
C LEU A 372 -46.29 13.92 10.98
N LEU A 373 -46.53 15.22 10.79
CA LEU A 373 -47.74 15.74 10.17
C LEU A 373 -47.81 15.38 8.67
N THR A 374 -46.72 15.55 7.93
CA THR A 374 -46.63 15.18 6.51
C THR A 374 -46.69 13.65 6.30
N TYR A 375 -46.03 12.85 7.15
CA TYR A 375 -46.15 11.40 7.15
C TYR A 375 -47.59 10.93 7.43
N ARG A 376 -48.31 11.56 8.38
CA ARG A 376 -49.74 11.31 8.59
C ARG A 376 -50.60 11.72 7.39
N LYS A 377 -50.27 12.83 6.72
CA LYS A 377 -50.98 13.32 5.52
C LYS A 377 -50.79 12.38 4.33
N LEU A 378 -49.58 11.82 4.15
CA LEU A 378 -49.28 10.77 3.17
C LEU A 378 -49.99 9.46 3.52
N LEU A 379 -49.96 9.02 4.78
CA LEU A 379 -50.70 7.82 5.22
C LEU A 379 -52.22 7.94 5.00
N ARG A 380 -52.82 9.12 5.21
CA ARG A 380 -54.23 9.38 4.87
C ARG A 380 -54.50 9.19 3.37
N HIS A 381 -53.55 9.51 2.49
CA HIS A 381 -53.70 9.36 1.04
C HIS A 381 -53.59 7.90 0.56
N PHE A 382 -52.91 7.04 1.33
CA PHE A 382 -52.79 5.60 1.03
C PHE A 382 -53.77 4.70 1.81
N TYR A 383 -54.62 5.25 2.68
CA TYR A 383 -55.62 4.46 3.41
C TYR A 383 -56.87 4.21 2.55
N LYS A 384 -56.93 2.99 2.00
CA LYS A 384 -58.07 2.34 1.30
C LYS A 384 -59.35 3.19 1.15
N GLN A 385 -59.51 3.81 -0.01
CA GLN A 385 -60.83 4.22 -0.47
C GLN A 385 -61.63 2.96 -0.82
N ALA A 386 -62.66 2.67 -0.02
CA ALA A 386 -63.57 1.56 -0.31
C ALA A 386 -64.41 1.87 -1.57
N PRO A 387 -64.86 0.85 -2.33
CA PRO A 387 -65.54 1.06 -3.62
C PRO A 387 -66.89 1.78 -3.54
N ASP A 388 -67.41 2.03 -2.33
CA ASP A 388 -68.61 2.83 -2.06
C ASP A 388 -68.32 4.31 -1.74
N GLY A 389 -67.06 4.76 -1.87
CA GLY A 389 -66.67 6.17 -1.69
C GLY A 389 -66.64 6.65 -0.23
N LYS A 390 -66.93 5.79 0.75
CA LYS A 390 -66.92 6.11 2.19
C LYS A 390 -65.54 5.89 2.80
N ILE A 391 -65.11 6.86 3.62
CA ILE A 391 -63.75 6.96 4.18
C ILE A 391 -63.73 6.54 5.66
N TYR A 392 -64.88 6.63 6.35
CA TYR A 392 -65.00 6.34 7.77
C TYR A 392 -66.09 5.29 8.03
N ASP A 393 -65.84 4.39 8.97
CA ASP A 393 -66.81 3.39 9.44
C ASP A 393 -67.85 3.98 10.39
N GLY A 394 -67.54 5.10 11.06
CA GLY A 394 -68.51 5.82 11.88
C GLY A 394 -68.08 7.24 12.26
N TYR A 395 -69.04 8.16 12.24
CA TYR A 395 -68.95 9.48 12.87
C TYR A 395 -69.33 9.34 14.34
N VAL A 396 -68.51 9.83 15.27
CA VAL A 396 -68.82 9.83 16.72
C VAL A 396 -69.24 11.24 17.14
N SER A 397 -70.48 11.35 17.60
CA SER A 397 -71.05 12.57 18.18
C SER A 397 -71.46 12.33 19.62
N VAL A 398 -71.14 13.26 20.51
CA VAL A 398 -71.53 13.21 21.93
C VAL A 398 -72.61 14.26 22.18
N LEU A 399 -73.77 13.83 22.66
CA LEU A 399 -74.82 14.71 23.15
C LEU A 399 -74.64 14.91 24.65
N CYS A 400 -74.04 16.04 25.03
CA CYS A 400 -73.98 16.49 26.42
C CYS A 400 -75.10 17.50 26.69
N PRO A 401 -75.93 17.33 27.73
CA PRO A 401 -76.55 18.46 28.39
C PRO A 401 -75.47 19.28 29.11
N ASP A 402 -75.56 20.60 29.05
CA ASP A 402 -74.44 21.48 29.38
C ASP A 402 -74.00 21.48 30.86
N THR A 403 -72.77 21.96 31.06
CA THR A 403 -72.08 22.34 32.33
C THR A 403 -71.47 21.25 33.22
N LEU A 404 -71.72 19.96 33.02
CA LEU A 404 -70.85 18.90 33.57
C LEU A 404 -70.97 17.60 32.74
N SER A 405 -70.31 17.57 31.58
CA SER A 405 -70.09 16.29 30.90
C SER A 405 -69.35 15.37 31.86
N SER A 406 -69.91 14.20 32.19
CA SER A 406 -69.19 13.28 33.07
C SER A 406 -67.83 12.96 32.43
N ALA A 407 -66.75 13.04 33.21
CA ALA A 407 -65.42 12.74 32.71
C ALA A 407 -65.37 11.33 32.10
N GLU A 408 -66.25 10.44 32.55
CA GLU A 408 -66.51 9.10 32.03
C GLU A 408 -67.02 9.11 30.58
N THR A 409 -67.99 9.95 30.22
CA THR A 409 -68.55 10.04 28.85
C THR A 409 -67.49 10.54 27.86
N VAL A 410 -66.73 11.58 28.23
CA VAL A 410 -65.65 12.12 27.39
C VAL A 410 -64.49 11.12 27.29
N ASN A 411 -64.09 10.50 28.40
CA ASN A 411 -63.07 9.44 28.40
C ASN A 411 -63.52 8.21 27.58
N PHE A 412 -64.80 7.85 27.62
CA PHE A 412 -65.34 6.78 26.80
C PHE A 412 -65.25 7.14 25.31
N ALA A 413 -65.77 8.29 24.90
CA ALA A 413 -65.79 8.71 23.50
C ALA A 413 -64.37 8.90 22.91
N LEU A 414 -63.44 9.50 23.67
CA LEU A 414 -62.11 9.86 23.18
C LEU A 414 -61.02 8.79 23.41
N ARG A 415 -61.19 7.86 24.35
CA ARG A 415 -60.15 6.87 24.70
C ARG A 415 -60.62 5.41 24.67
N ILE A 416 -61.78 5.09 25.27
CA ILE A 416 -62.24 3.69 25.36
C ILE A 416 -62.79 3.21 24.02
N LEU A 417 -63.73 3.96 23.43
CA LEU A 417 -64.36 3.66 22.15
C LEU A 417 -63.33 3.50 21.00
N PRO A 418 -62.35 4.42 20.82
CA PRO A 418 -61.37 4.28 19.74
C PRO A 418 -60.30 3.22 20.09
N GLY A 419 -59.97 3.06 21.38
CA GLY A 419 -59.06 2.03 21.88
C GLY A 419 -59.55 0.59 21.67
N GLU A 420 -60.86 0.37 21.55
CA GLU A 420 -61.42 -0.92 21.13
C GLU A 420 -61.66 -0.98 19.62
N LEU A 421 -62.38 -0.02 19.03
CA LEU A 421 -62.80 -0.10 17.64
C LEU A 421 -61.66 0.12 16.64
N GLU A 422 -60.81 1.14 16.83
CA GLU A 422 -59.69 1.41 15.92
C GLU A 422 -58.54 0.46 16.20
N LYS A 423 -58.08 0.39 17.46
CA LYS A 423 -56.83 -0.32 17.81
C LYS A 423 -56.96 -1.85 17.85
N LYS A 424 -58.12 -2.42 18.20
CA LYS A 424 -58.30 -3.90 18.23
C LYS A 424 -59.14 -4.44 17.08
N HIS A 425 -59.95 -3.60 16.44
CA HIS A 425 -60.89 -4.04 15.39
C HIS A 425 -60.67 -3.34 14.04
N GLY A 426 -59.75 -2.38 13.93
CA GLY A 426 -59.33 -1.81 12.65
C GLY A 426 -60.34 -0.87 11.98
N TYR A 427 -61.38 -0.44 12.70
CA TYR A 427 -62.35 0.53 12.18
C TYR A 427 -61.75 1.94 12.09
N SER A 428 -62.22 2.72 11.12
CA SER A 428 -61.90 4.15 10.97
C SER A 428 -63.01 5.01 11.57
N LEU A 429 -62.77 5.70 12.68
CA LEU A 429 -63.76 6.61 13.28
C LEU A 429 -63.39 8.07 13.01
N TYR A 430 -64.40 8.90 12.70
CA TYR A 430 -64.27 10.35 12.74
C TYR A 430 -64.72 10.87 14.10
N ILE A 431 -63.85 11.59 14.80
CA ILE A 431 -64.15 12.21 16.08
C ILE A 431 -63.82 13.70 16.00
N ARG A 432 -64.86 14.53 16.11
CA ARG A 432 -64.73 15.99 16.06
C ARG A 432 -63.84 16.49 17.21
N GLY A 433 -63.03 17.51 16.94
CA GLY A 433 -61.97 18.01 17.82
C GLY A 433 -60.69 17.17 17.87
N ARG A 434 -60.72 15.90 17.40
CA ARG A 434 -59.53 15.04 17.25
C ARG A 434 -59.02 15.02 15.81
N ASP A 435 -59.95 14.89 14.86
CA ASP A 435 -59.63 14.59 13.45
C ASP A 435 -59.79 15.80 12.51
N ASP A 436 -60.44 16.87 12.99
CA ASP A 436 -60.68 18.13 12.28
C ASP A 436 -59.37 18.81 11.84
N CYS A 437 -59.38 19.47 10.67
CA CYS A 437 -58.31 20.36 10.25
C CYS A 437 -58.58 21.81 10.70
N PRO A 438 -57.59 22.52 11.28
CA PRO A 438 -57.79 23.90 11.72
C PRO A 438 -57.87 24.84 10.51
N GLY A 439 -58.96 25.63 10.44
CA GLY A 439 -59.16 26.69 9.44
C GLY A 439 -60.28 26.46 8.42
N ASP A 440 -60.92 25.29 8.41
CA ASP A 440 -61.95 24.94 7.42
C ASP A 440 -63.35 25.51 7.71
N ALA A 441 -64.16 25.67 6.66
CA ALA A 441 -65.54 26.16 6.73
C ALA A 441 -66.46 25.16 7.47
N PHE A 442 -66.88 25.56 8.68
CA PHE A 442 -67.40 24.67 9.72
C PHE A 442 -68.59 23.78 9.32
N HIS A 443 -69.61 24.31 8.64
CA HIS A 443 -70.84 23.56 8.38
C HIS A 443 -70.74 22.61 7.17
N GLU A 444 -70.14 23.06 6.06
CA GLU A 444 -70.06 22.24 4.84
C GLU A 444 -69.16 21.02 5.03
N VAL A 445 -68.02 21.19 5.70
CA VAL A 445 -67.10 20.09 6.00
C VAL A 445 -67.74 19.07 6.95
N ILE A 446 -68.49 19.50 7.97
CA ILE A 446 -69.23 18.56 8.83
C ILE A 446 -70.25 17.75 8.01
N ALA A 447 -71.04 18.38 7.14
CA ALA A 447 -72.02 17.68 6.32
C ALA A 447 -71.36 16.68 5.34
N ALA A 448 -70.25 17.07 4.70
CA ALA A 448 -69.49 16.20 3.81
C ALA A 448 -68.88 15.00 4.56
N THR A 449 -68.26 15.23 5.71
CA THR A 449 -67.66 14.18 6.55
C THR A 449 -68.71 13.19 7.07
N VAL A 450 -69.88 13.67 7.52
CA VAL A 450 -70.97 12.78 7.98
C VAL A 450 -71.46 11.86 6.85
N ARG A 451 -71.50 12.34 5.60
CA ARG A 451 -71.84 11.53 4.41
C ARG A 451 -70.74 10.54 4.00
N GLN A 452 -69.48 10.84 4.29
CA GLN A 452 -68.35 9.93 4.14
C GLN A 452 -68.31 8.82 5.21
N CYS A 453 -69.19 8.85 6.21
CA CYS A 453 -69.28 7.84 7.27
C CYS A 453 -70.33 6.76 6.95
N ARG A 454 -70.05 5.50 7.30
CA ARG A 454 -71.04 4.40 7.20
C ARG A 454 -72.12 4.47 8.29
N ARG A 455 -71.75 4.91 9.49
CA ARG A 455 -72.61 5.02 10.69
C ARG A 455 -72.50 6.37 11.38
N LEU A 456 -73.52 6.75 12.13
CA LEU A 456 -73.53 7.90 13.04
C LEU A 456 -73.77 7.40 14.47
N ILE A 457 -72.71 7.38 15.27
CA ILE A 457 -72.74 6.94 16.68
C ILE A 457 -73.05 8.17 17.54
N ILE A 458 -74.26 8.22 18.11
CA ILE A 458 -74.70 9.28 19.01
C ILE A 458 -74.61 8.75 20.44
N ILE A 459 -73.69 9.31 21.21
CA ILE A 459 -73.46 8.98 22.62
C ILE A 459 -74.34 9.90 23.47
N LEU A 460 -75.19 9.31 24.30
CA LEU A 460 -76.16 9.97 25.18
C LEU A 460 -75.74 9.72 26.63
N SER A 461 -75.52 10.79 27.41
CA SER A 461 -75.31 10.69 28.87
C SER A 461 -76.65 10.76 29.61
N ALA A 462 -76.78 10.01 30.70
CA ALA A 462 -77.86 10.25 31.67
C ALA A 462 -77.67 11.61 32.37
N ASP A 463 -78.79 12.27 32.71
CA ASP A 463 -78.81 13.48 33.55
C ASP A 463 -78.75 13.04 35.03
N PRO A 464 -77.74 13.46 35.82
CA PRO A 464 -77.59 13.02 37.22
C PRO A 464 -78.75 13.44 38.13
N LYS A 465 -79.63 14.36 37.71
CA LYS A 465 -80.74 14.89 38.53
C LYS A 465 -81.96 13.96 38.65
N SER A 466 -81.93 12.73 38.12
CA SER A 466 -83.01 11.75 38.31
C SER A 466 -82.85 10.85 39.55
N LEU A 467 -81.84 11.08 40.40
CA LEU A 467 -81.60 10.32 41.64
C LEU A 467 -81.14 11.22 42.81
N ALA A 468 -81.74 12.39 42.94
CA ALA A 468 -81.56 13.27 44.10
C ALA A 468 -82.81 14.16 44.29
N GLU A 469 -83.76 13.70 45.12
CA GLU A 469 -84.74 14.60 45.73
C GLU A 469 -84.05 15.45 46.80
N GLY A 470 -84.25 16.78 46.77
CA GLY A 470 -83.93 17.63 47.91
C GLY A 470 -83.28 18.99 47.58
N THR A 471 -84.05 20.04 47.79
CA THR A 471 -83.62 21.42 48.16
C THR A 471 -82.99 22.37 47.11
N THR A 472 -83.87 23.28 46.66
CA THR A 472 -83.70 24.76 46.54
C THR A 472 -82.82 25.43 45.47
N GLU A 473 -83.37 26.56 45.01
CA GLU A 473 -82.98 27.49 43.94
C GLU A 473 -81.93 28.51 44.49
N GLU A 474 -81.28 29.42 43.75
CA GLU A 474 -81.45 30.02 42.41
C GLU A 474 -80.04 30.11 41.71
N ALA A 475 -79.74 30.84 40.60
CA ALA A 475 -80.52 31.67 39.68
C ALA A 475 -79.97 31.66 38.23
N SER A 476 -80.78 32.22 37.33
CA SER A 476 -80.58 32.69 35.95
C SER A 476 -79.17 33.00 35.36
N THR A 477 -78.88 32.43 34.18
CA THR A 477 -78.91 33.23 32.93
C THR A 477 -79.27 32.38 31.70
N GLN A 478 -80.50 32.57 31.22
CA GLN A 478 -80.99 32.45 29.85
C GLN A 478 -80.09 31.78 28.77
N CYS A 479 -80.28 30.47 28.57
CA CYS A 479 -80.18 29.83 27.26
C CYS A 479 -81.38 28.90 27.08
N ASP A 480 -82.38 29.38 26.34
CA ASP A 480 -83.66 28.70 26.12
C ASP A 480 -83.54 27.66 24.99
N ASP A 481 -82.64 26.68 25.15
CA ASP A 481 -82.52 25.58 24.19
C ASP A 481 -82.04 24.26 24.79
N ARG A 482 -82.86 23.70 25.67
CA ARG A 482 -82.70 22.34 26.21
C ARG A 482 -82.95 21.23 25.16
N SER A 483 -83.00 21.59 23.87
CA SER A 483 -83.42 20.77 22.73
C SER A 483 -82.45 20.79 21.54
N GLN A 484 -81.41 21.64 21.55
CA GLN A 484 -80.57 21.84 20.37
C GLN A 484 -79.56 20.70 20.15
N LEU A 485 -79.94 19.80 19.25
CA LEU A 485 -78.97 18.94 18.57
C LEU A 485 -77.88 19.79 17.90
N CYS A 486 -76.63 19.38 18.05
CA CYS A 486 -75.52 19.96 17.30
C CYS A 486 -75.75 19.83 15.78
N TYR A 487 -75.15 20.71 14.98
CA TYR A 487 -75.33 20.71 13.52
C TYR A 487 -75.04 19.35 12.88
N GLU A 488 -73.96 18.67 13.31
CA GLU A 488 -73.59 17.30 12.88
C GLU A 488 -74.70 16.26 13.12
N GLN A 489 -75.40 16.38 14.25
CA GLN A 489 -76.50 15.50 14.61
C GLN A 489 -77.75 15.85 13.81
N LYS A 490 -78.05 17.14 13.61
CA LYS A 490 -79.16 17.60 12.78
C LYS A 490 -79.02 17.09 11.33
N ILE A 491 -77.86 17.30 10.70
CA ILE A 491 -77.63 16.88 9.31
C ILE A 491 -77.56 15.36 9.17
N GLY A 492 -76.82 14.68 10.05
CA GLY A 492 -76.68 13.22 9.96
C GLY A 492 -77.96 12.46 10.27
N LEU A 493 -78.83 13.00 11.13
CA LEU A 493 -80.13 12.42 11.44
C LEU A 493 -81.17 12.74 10.35
N TYR A 494 -81.06 13.88 9.68
CA TYR A 494 -81.85 14.22 8.49
C TYR A 494 -81.49 13.31 7.30
N ASP A 495 -80.20 13.19 6.97
CA ASP A 495 -79.72 12.30 5.91
C ASP A 495 -80.12 10.83 6.23
N ALA A 496 -79.95 10.38 7.48
CA ALA A 496 -80.33 9.02 7.88
C ALA A 496 -81.84 8.73 7.81
N LEU A 497 -82.71 9.75 7.97
CA LEU A 497 -84.16 9.59 7.84
C LEU A 497 -84.65 9.71 6.39
N THR A 498 -83.93 10.43 5.53
CA THR A 498 -84.34 10.70 4.13
C THR A 498 -83.67 9.76 3.12
N GLN A 499 -82.39 9.46 3.31
CA GLN A 499 -81.55 8.64 2.43
C GLN A 499 -81.24 7.26 3.02
N ASN A 500 -81.69 6.99 4.26
CA ASN A 500 -81.41 5.75 5.02
C ASN A 500 -79.91 5.52 5.33
N GLU A 501 -79.08 6.55 5.17
CA GLU A 501 -77.65 6.58 5.45
C GLU A 501 -77.23 7.94 6.05
N PRO A 502 -76.25 8.01 6.97
CA PRO A 502 -75.54 6.89 7.61
C PRO A 502 -76.43 6.12 8.60
N ARG A 503 -76.10 4.86 8.92
CA ARG A 503 -76.88 4.11 9.93
C ARG A 503 -76.65 4.69 11.34
N VAL A 504 -77.70 5.22 11.96
CA VAL A 504 -77.63 5.82 13.30
C VAL A 504 -77.49 4.72 14.37
N ILE A 505 -76.66 4.94 15.38
CA ILE A 505 -76.51 4.07 16.56
C ILE A 505 -76.64 4.95 17.80
N LEU A 506 -77.59 4.63 18.68
CA LEU A 506 -77.77 5.32 19.96
C LEU A 506 -77.02 4.55 21.06
N LEU A 507 -76.22 5.23 21.86
CA LEU A 507 -75.36 4.63 22.88
C LEU A 507 -75.56 5.37 24.22
N GLU A 508 -76.20 4.72 25.19
CA GLU A 508 -76.49 5.27 26.54
C GLU A 508 -75.32 5.01 27.50
N ILE A 509 -74.83 6.07 28.16
CA ILE A 509 -73.79 6.01 29.20
C ILE A 509 -74.34 6.49 30.55
N GLY A 510 -73.95 5.81 31.63
CA GLY A 510 -74.18 6.27 33.01
C GLY A 510 -75.57 5.96 33.59
N GLY A 511 -76.57 5.64 32.77
CA GLY A 511 -77.92 5.32 33.28
C GLY A 511 -79.00 5.30 32.20
N PRO A 512 -80.28 5.18 32.58
CA PRO A 512 -81.39 5.46 31.67
C PRO A 512 -81.41 6.96 31.33
N VAL A 513 -81.52 7.29 30.04
CA VAL A 513 -81.62 8.67 29.55
C VAL A 513 -83.10 9.07 29.46
N ASP A 514 -83.44 10.29 29.88
CA ASP A 514 -84.78 10.85 29.64
C ASP A 514 -84.94 11.28 28.18
N TYR A 515 -85.68 10.48 27.41
CA TYR A 515 -85.98 10.77 26.01
C TYR A 515 -87.11 11.79 25.82
N SER A 516 -87.86 12.14 26.87
CA SER A 516 -89.05 13.01 26.78
C SER A 516 -88.70 14.41 26.27
N ARG A 517 -87.49 14.89 26.60
CA ARG A 517 -86.94 16.19 26.20
C ARG A 517 -86.17 16.18 24.89
N LEU A 518 -85.96 15.01 24.27
CA LEU A 518 -85.20 14.89 23.02
C LEU A 518 -86.10 15.08 21.79
N PRO A 519 -85.56 15.53 20.63
CA PRO A 519 -86.32 15.67 19.40
C PRO A 519 -87.00 14.38 18.92
N GLU A 520 -88.12 14.53 18.22
CA GLU A 520 -88.96 13.42 17.73
C GLU A 520 -88.16 12.41 16.89
N SER A 521 -87.17 12.89 16.14
CA SER A 521 -86.24 12.08 15.34
C SER A 521 -85.39 11.12 16.18
N LEU A 522 -84.84 11.55 17.32
CA LEU A 522 -84.16 10.63 18.26
C LEU A 522 -85.15 9.69 18.95
N ARG A 523 -86.33 10.18 19.34
CA ARG A 523 -87.42 9.34 19.91
C ARG A 523 -87.91 8.28 18.91
N TYR A 524 -87.88 8.56 17.61
CA TYR A 524 -88.17 7.59 16.55
C TYR A 524 -87.11 6.48 16.51
N TYR A 525 -85.81 6.81 16.43
CA TYR A 525 -84.77 5.77 16.44
C TYR A 525 -84.77 4.96 17.75
N LYS A 526 -85.01 5.61 18.90
CA LYS A 526 -85.14 4.89 20.18
C LYS A 526 -86.26 3.85 20.16
N ARG A 527 -87.41 4.15 19.52
CA ARG A 527 -88.52 3.20 19.31
C ARG A 527 -88.20 2.12 18.27
N LYS A 528 -87.50 2.48 17.17
CA LYS A 528 -87.22 1.59 16.03
C LYS A 528 -86.14 0.54 16.30
N GLN A 529 -85.04 0.93 16.96
CA GLN A 529 -83.83 0.11 17.12
C GLN A 529 -83.28 0.05 18.55
N GLY A 530 -83.93 0.73 19.51
CA GLY A 530 -83.45 0.83 20.88
C GLY A 530 -82.20 1.71 21.02
N ALA A 531 -81.43 1.46 22.08
CA ALA A 531 -80.12 2.07 22.31
C ALA A 531 -79.21 1.09 23.07
N LEU A 532 -77.92 1.08 22.74
CA LEU A 532 -76.91 0.23 23.36
C LEU A 532 -76.48 0.85 24.70
N LYS A 533 -76.63 0.10 25.80
CA LYS A 533 -76.29 0.60 27.13
C LYS A 533 -74.87 0.20 27.52
N TRP A 534 -74.06 1.17 27.93
CA TRP A 534 -72.76 0.95 28.53
C TRP A 534 -72.78 1.39 30.00
N LYS A 535 -72.35 0.49 30.90
CA LYS A 535 -72.25 0.76 32.34
C LYS A 535 -70.78 0.84 32.74
N PRO A 536 -70.31 1.94 33.36
CA PRO A 536 -69.01 1.93 34.04
C PRO A 536 -69.05 0.92 35.20
N ALA A 537 -67.89 0.33 35.52
CA ALA A 537 -67.78 -0.58 36.66
C ALA A 537 -68.03 0.20 37.96
N SER A 538 -68.96 -0.28 38.79
CA SER A 538 -69.40 0.40 40.01
C SER A 538 -68.25 0.70 40.98
N LEU A 539 -68.28 1.91 41.55
CA LEU A 539 -67.22 2.47 42.39
C LEU A 539 -66.95 1.59 43.63
N GLY A 540 -65.85 0.82 43.61
CA GLY A 540 -65.45 -0.03 44.71
C GLY A 540 -64.26 -0.93 44.34
N THR A 541 -63.10 -0.65 44.95
CA THR A 541 -61.77 -1.28 44.70
C THR A 541 -61.13 -0.98 43.34
N HIS A 542 -59.87 -0.53 43.38
CA HIS A 542 -59.07 -0.16 42.21
C HIS A 542 -58.78 -1.36 41.31
N ASN A 543 -59.52 -1.48 40.18
CA ASN A 543 -59.13 -2.29 39.03
C ASN A 543 -59.91 -1.88 37.77
N PHE A 544 -59.56 -0.71 37.19
CA PHE A 544 -60.16 -0.17 35.96
C PHE A 544 -60.15 -1.17 34.76
N ALA A 545 -59.24 -2.15 34.78
CA ALA A 545 -59.16 -3.22 33.78
C ALA A 545 -60.43 -4.09 33.65
N LYS A 546 -61.29 -4.18 34.69
CA LYS A 546 -62.51 -5.03 34.63
C LYS A 546 -63.66 -4.44 33.81
N SER A 547 -63.67 -3.13 33.51
CA SER A 547 -64.74 -2.50 32.71
C SER A 547 -64.71 -2.91 31.22
N HIS A 548 -63.54 -3.34 30.71
CA HIS A 548 -63.38 -3.84 29.33
C HIS A 548 -64.07 -5.20 29.06
N SER A 549 -64.75 -5.81 30.04
CA SER A 549 -65.25 -7.18 29.96
C SER A 549 -66.67 -7.36 29.41
N ASP A 550 -67.38 -6.29 29.03
CA ASP A 550 -68.70 -6.43 28.38
C ASP A 550 -68.58 -6.83 26.89
N ARG A 551 -68.22 -8.09 26.67
CA ARG A 551 -68.10 -8.71 25.34
C ARG A 551 -69.43 -8.72 24.56
N ARG A 552 -70.59 -8.54 25.22
CA ARG A 552 -71.89 -8.43 24.56
C ARG A 552 -72.10 -7.02 24.01
N PHE A 553 -71.83 -5.98 24.79
CA PHE A 553 -71.85 -4.60 24.32
C PHE A 553 -70.98 -4.41 23.07
N TRP A 554 -69.70 -4.80 23.12
CA TRP A 554 -68.79 -4.64 21.98
C TRP A 554 -69.13 -5.53 20.79
N LYS A 555 -69.87 -6.63 20.97
CA LYS A 555 -70.40 -7.44 19.85
C LYS A 555 -71.60 -6.78 19.20
N ASN A 556 -72.50 -6.16 19.96
CA ASN A 556 -73.67 -5.48 19.42
C ASN A 556 -73.31 -4.13 18.77
N LEU A 557 -72.21 -3.50 19.19
CA LEU A 557 -71.61 -2.33 18.54
C LEU A 557 -70.79 -2.70 17.28
N ARG A 558 -70.34 -3.95 17.17
CA ARG A 558 -69.72 -4.50 15.96
C ARG A 558 -70.82 -4.91 14.98
N LEU A 559 -70.96 -4.17 13.89
CA LEU A 559 -71.98 -4.42 12.89
C LEU A 559 -71.45 -5.36 11.80
N ASP A 560 -71.45 -6.65 12.14
CA ASP A 560 -71.31 -7.73 11.15
C ASP A 560 -72.60 -7.77 10.31
N ASP A 561 -72.57 -7.20 9.11
CA ASP A 561 -73.66 -7.31 8.14
C ASP A 561 -73.67 -8.71 7.52
N CYS A 562 -74.32 -9.64 8.22
CA CYS A 562 -74.78 -10.88 7.62
C CYS A 562 -76.21 -11.20 8.07
N ILE A 563 -77.14 -11.02 7.13
CA ILE A 563 -78.58 -11.39 7.05
C ILE A 563 -79.42 -10.17 6.63
N SER A 564 -79.43 -9.92 5.31
CA SER A 564 -80.49 -9.18 4.61
C SER A 564 -80.57 -9.59 3.13
N SER A 565 -80.39 -10.87 2.83
CA SER A 565 -80.91 -11.52 1.62
C SER A 565 -81.29 -12.96 1.95
N LEU A 566 -82.31 -13.50 1.28
CA LEU A 566 -83.00 -14.77 1.56
C LEU A 566 -83.85 -14.73 2.85
N GLY A 567 -85.11 -14.31 2.70
CA GLY A 567 -86.15 -14.59 3.68
C GLY A 567 -86.70 -16.01 3.48
N LEU A 568 -86.91 -16.75 4.57
CA LEU A 568 -87.85 -17.87 4.65
C LEU A 568 -88.24 -18.12 6.12
N ASN A 569 -89.40 -18.73 6.30
CA ASN A 569 -90.16 -18.75 7.57
C ASN A 569 -89.71 -19.85 8.54
N ILE A 570 -89.78 -19.51 9.84
CA ILE A 570 -90.40 -20.27 10.96
C ILE A 570 -90.09 -21.79 11.13
N GLN A 571 -89.79 -22.15 12.39
CA GLN A 571 -89.81 -23.50 13.01
C GLN A 571 -88.82 -24.56 12.48
N ALA A 572 -87.84 -24.94 13.33
CA ALA A 572 -87.77 -26.29 13.93
C ALA A 572 -86.60 -26.45 14.93
N THR A 573 -86.81 -27.29 15.96
CA THR A 573 -85.83 -28.17 16.66
C THR A 573 -84.39 -27.66 16.89
N LYS A 574 -83.93 -27.38 18.13
CA LYS A 574 -83.64 -28.37 19.20
C LYS A 574 -83.14 -29.74 18.69
N ASN A 575 -81.81 -29.96 18.68
CA ASN A 575 -81.14 -31.06 19.41
C ASN A 575 -79.64 -31.17 19.07
N ILE A 576 -78.94 -31.99 19.86
CA ILE A 576 -77.57 -32.50 19.66
C ILE A 576 -76.43 -31.48 19.90
N ALA A 577 -76.09 -31.33 21.18
CA ALA A 577 -74.68 -31.34 21.57
C ALA A 577 -74.15 -32.79 21.55
N LEU A 578 -72.83 -33.00 21.41
CA LEU A 578 -71.99 -33.86 22.29
C LEU A 578 -70.57 -34.08 21.74
N PHE A 579 -69.61 -34.25 22.68
CA PHE A 579 -68.23 -34.78 22.54
C PHE A 579 -67.24 -34.09 21.56
N SER A 580 -66.19 -33.40 22.02
CA SER A 580 -64.88 -33.88 22.58
C SER A 580 -63.96 -34.54 21.52
N GLY A 581 -62.62 -34.46 21.57
CA GLY A 581 -61.67 -33.86 22.51
C GLY A 581 -60.26 -33.87 21.85
N SER A 582 -59.31 -33.04 22.28
CA SER A 582 -58.27 -33.39 23.26
C SER A 582 -57.04 -34.18 22.72
N PHE A 583 -55.85 -33.64 23.03
CA PHE A 583 -54.56 -34.32 23.27
C PHE A 583 -53.48 -34.54 22.17
N ARG A 584 -52.33 -33.90 22.46
CA ARG A 584 -50.91 -34.37 22.46
C ARG A 584 -50.19 -34.91 21.20
N GLN A 585 -49.27 -34.07 20.71
CA GLN A 585 -47.81 -34.12 20.97
C GLN A 585 -46.98 -35.43 20.72
N THR A 586 -45.79 -35.21 20.14
CA THR A 586 -44.50 -35.95 20.22
C THR A 586 -44.04 -36.92 19.11
N HIS A 587 -42.88 -36.54 18.53
CA HIS A 587 -41.68 -37.35 18.22
C HIS A 587 -41.58 -38.31 17.00
N SER A 588 -40.95 -37.77 15.94
CA SER A 588 -39.54 -38.04 15.55
C SER A 588 -39.15 -39.19 14.58
N LEU A 589 -38.07 -38.87 13.84
CA LEU A 589 -37.06 -39.72 13.17
C LEU A 589 -37.28 -40.21 11.72
N GLN A 590 -36.51 -39.55 10.83
CA GLN A 590 -35.38 -40.12 10.07
C GLN A 590 -35.66 -41.03 8.86
N TYR A 591 -35.12 -40.65 7.69
CA TYR A 591 -34.19 -41.51 6.95
C TYR A 591 -33.20 -40.71 6.09
N ARG A 592 -32.00 -41.26 5.91
CA ARG A 592 -30.87 -40.80 5.09
C ARG A 592 -30.88 -41.56 3.75
N ASN A 593 -30.30 -41.00 2.68
CA ASN A 593 -29.47 -41.66 1.64
C ASN A 593 -29.30 -40.72 0.41
N GLU A 594 -28.35 -40.90 -0.51
CA GLU A 594 -26.89 -41.11 -0.45
C GLU A 594 -26.33 -41.00 -1.89
N THR A 595 -25.07 -40.61 -2.08
CA THR A 595 -24.30 -40.59 -3.38
C THR A 595 -24.84 -39.65 -4.48
N VAL A 596 -24.03 -39.08 -5.39
CA VAL A 596 -22.63 -39.33 -5.80
C VAL A 596 -21.70 -38.17 -5.46
#